data_AF-A0A452C9I8-F1
#
_entry.id   AF-A0A452C9I8-F1
#
_cell.length_a   1.000
_cell.length_b   1.000
_cell.length_c   1.000
_cell.angle_alpha   90.00
_cell.angle_beta   90.00
_cell.angle_gamma   90.00
#
_symmetry.space_group_name_H-M   'P 1'
#
loop_
_entity.id
_entity.type
_entity.pdbx_description
1 polymer ?
#
loop_
_entity_poly.entity_id
_entity_poly.type
_entity_poly.pdbx_seq_one_letter_code
_entity_poly.pdbx_strand_id
1 'polypeptide(L)'
;MAMSMDFKTYVDQACRAAVEFVNIYYEKMDKRRWALTRLYLDKATLIWNGNVVTGLEALTNFFDMLPSSEFQVNMLDCQPVHEQATQAQTTVLVVTSGTVKFDGNRQHYFNQNFLLRPATRLEHQGPVSHMAMNVAVSIMKSDYEGLQ
;
A
#
# COMPACT_ATOMS: atom_id res chain seq x y z
N MET A 1 -30.25 4.12 -16.35
CA MET A 1 -29.08 4.94 -16.76
C MET A 1 -28.17 5.04 -15.55
N ALA A 2 -26.93 4.57 -15.64
CA ALA A 2 -25.97 4.81 -14.56
C ALA A 2 -25.62 6.30 -14.59
N MET A 3 -25.89 7.03 -13.51
CA MET A 3 -25.39 8.40 -13.38
C MET A 3 -23.87 8.35 -13.36
N SER A 4 -23.23 9.07 -14.27
CA SER A 4 -21.78 9.32 -14.18
C SER A 4 -21.52 10.04 -12.85
N MET A 5 -20.80 9.39 -11.94
CA MET A 5 -20.35 10.06 -10.72
C MET A 5 -19.49 11.26 -11.10
N ASP A 6 -19.67 12.38 -10.39
CA ASP A 6 -18.85 13.56 -10.57
C ASP A 6 -17.37 13.24 -10.26
N PHE A 7 -16.44 13.78 -11.05
CA PHE A 7 -15.01 13.53 -10.88
C PHE A 7 -14.54 13.88 -9.47
N LYS A 8 -15.09 14.95 -8.89
CA LYS A 8 -14.82 15.34 -7.50
C LYS A 8 -15.13 14.22 -6.50
N THR A 9 -16.18 13.42 -6.76
CA THR A 9 -16.55 12.30 -5.89
C THR A 9 -15.47 11.22 -5.88
N TYR A 10 -14.87 10.91 -7.04
CA TYR A 10 -13.75 9.96 -7.11
C TYR A 10 -12.51 10.49 -6.37
N VAL A 11 -12.22 11.78 -6.48
CA VAL A 11 -11.12 12.41 -5.75
C VAL A 11 -11.37 12.35 -4.24
N ASP A 12 -12.56 12.72 -3.76
CA ASP A 12 -12.90 12.69 -2.33
C ASP A 12 -12.82 11.26 -1.76
N GLN A 13 -13.27 10.26 -2.53
CA GLN A 13 -13.16 8.85 -2.15
C GLN A 13 -11.70 8.37 -2.12
N ALA A 14 -10.90 8.76 -3.12
CA ALA A 14 -9.47 8.44 -3.16
C ALA A 14 -8.73 8.99 -1.94
N CYS A 15 -8.98 10.25 -1.56
CA CYS A 15 -8.39 10.88 -0.38
C CYS A 15 -8.74 10.13 0.92
N ARG A 16 -10.01 9.80 1.12
CA ARG A 16 -10.46 9.05 2.32
C ARG A 16 -9.80 7.68 2.40
N ALA A 17 -9.82 6.95 1.29
CA ALA A 17 -9.22 5.63 1.16
C ALA A 17 -7.70 5.69 1.42
N ALA A 18 -6.99 6.64 0.83
CA ALA A 18 -5.54 6.77 1.00
C ALA A 18 -5.14 7.03 2.46
N VAL A 19 -5.81 7.96 3.13
CA VAL A 19 -5.53 8.30 4.55
C VAL A 19 -5.78 7.10 5.45
N GLU A 20 -6.91 6.42 5.28
CA GLU A 20 -7.25 5.22 6.07
C GLU A 20 -6.26 4.08 5.81
N PHE A 21 -5.93 3.84 4.54
CA PHE A 21 -4.98 2.81 4.14
C PHE A 21 -3.60 3.01 4.77
N VAL A 22 -3.03 4.21 4.65
CA VAL A 22 -1.68 4.52 5.10
C VAL A 22 -1.56 4.32 6.61
N ASN A 23 -2.56 4.77 7.37
CA ASN A 23 -2.60 4.55 8.82
C ASN A 23 -2.60 3.06 9.15
N ILE A 24 -3.46 2.27 8.51
CA ILE A 24 -3.57 0.82 8.75
C ILE A 24 -2.29 0.09 8.30
N TYR A 25 -1.74 0.45 7.14
CA TYR A 25 -0.59 -0.20 6.53
C TYR A 25 0.65 -0.04 7.41
N TYR A 26 1.01 1.20 7.78
CA TYR A 26 2.22 1.42 8.58
C TYR A 26 2.05 0.99 10.05
N GLU A 27 0.84 1.07 10.62
CA GLU A 27 0.59 0.48 11.94
C GLU A 27 0.81 -1.04 11.93
N LYS A 28 0.31 -1.73 10.89
CA LYS A 28 0.54 -3.17 10.73
C LYS A 28 2.00 -3.49 10.45
N MET A 29 2.65 -2.71 9.59
CA MET A 29 4.07 -2.88 9.28
C MET A 29 4.91 -2.83 10.55
N ASP A 30 4.66 -1.88 11.44
CA ASP A 30 5.47 -1.70 12.65
C ASP A 30 5.06 -2.64 13.80
N LYS A 31 3.76 -2.85 14.02
CA LYS A 31 3.25 -3.48 15.26
C LYS A 31 2.63 -4.86 15.04
N ARG A 32 2.18 -5.19 13.83
CA ARG A 32 1.38 -6.41 13.54
C ARG A 32 1.74 -7.02 12.19
N ARG A 33 3.03 -7.26 11.96
CA ARG A 33 3.57 -7.67 10.66
C ARG A 33 2.95 -8.95 10.10
N TRP A 34 2.65 -9.91 10.98
CA TRP A 34 1.91 -11.15 10.64
C TRP A 34 0.54 -10.89 10.00
N ALA A 35 -0.05 -9.71 10.21
CA ALA A 35 -1.35 -9.31 9.67
C ALA A 35 -1.24 -8.34 8.48
N LEU A 36 -0.02 -7.99 8.05
CA LEU A 36 0.25 -7.06 6.96
C LEU A 36 -0.10 -7.67 5.60
N THR A 37 0.26 -8.93 5.38
CA THR A 37 -0.01 -9.62 4.11
C THR A 37 -1.48 -9.78 3.78
N ARG A 38 -2.36 -9.68 4.78
CA ARG A 38 -3.82 -9.63 4.59
C ARG A 38 -4.31 -8.37 3.86
N LEU A 39 -3.45 -7.36 3.67
CA LEU A 39 -3.74 -6.18 2.86
C LEU A 39 -3.40 -6.36 1.38
N TYR A 40 -2.72 -7.46 1.01
CA TYR A 40 -2.31 -7.74 -0.36
C TYR A 40 -3.30 -8.68 -1.07
N LEU A 41 -3.39 -8.58 -2.40
CA LEU A 41 -4.07 -9.59 -3.22
C LEU A 41 -3.26 -10.87 -3.30
N ASP A 42 -3.96 -11.97 -3.57
CA ASP A 42 -3.39 -13.28 -3.88
C ASP A 42 -2.24 -13.22 -4.89
N LYS A 43 -2.36 -12.35 -5.91
CA LYS A 43 -1.39 -12.13 -6.99
C LYS A 43 -0.69 -10.78 -6.93
N ALA A 44 -0.62 -10.16 -5.76
CA ALA A 44 0.06 -8.87 -5.60
C ALA A 44 1.57 -9.00 -5.83
N THR A 45 2.17 -7.89 -6.27
CA THR A 45 3.62 -7.78 -6.50
C THR A 45 4.17 -6.60 -5.72
N LEU A 46 5.27 -6.83 -5.01
CA LEU A 46 6.10 -5.87 -4.29
C LEU A 46 7.45 -5.72 -5.02
N ILE A 47 7.98 -4.51 -5.10
CA ILE A 47 9.31 -4.22 -5.69
C ILE A 47 10.21 -3.54 -4.65
N TRP A 48 10.77 -4.31 -3.73
CA TRP A 48 11.55 -3.76 -2.63
C TRP A 48 13.00 -3.43 -3.06
N ASN A 49 13.34 -2.14 -3.20
CA ASN A 49 14.66 -1.68 -3.66
C ASN A 49 15.13 -2.43 -4.92
N GLY A 50 14.22 -2.63 -5.89
CA GLY A 50 14.49 -3.36 -7.14
C GLY A 50 14.26 -4.88 -7.09
N ASN A 51 14.05 -5.47 -5.90
CA ASN A 51 13.78 -6.90 -5.75
C ASN A 51 12.28 -7.20 -5.87
N VAL A 52 11.90 -8.08 -6.80
CA VAL A 52 10.51 -8.44 -7.05
C VAL A 52 10.08 -9.59 -6.13
N VAL A 53 8.97 -9.39 -5.42
CA VAL A 53 8.32 -10.40 -4.57
C VAL A 53 6.85 -10.51 -4.99
N THR A 54 6.42 -11.69 -5.40
CA THR A 54 5.08 -11.89 -5.97
C THR A 54 4.34 -13.02 -5.27
N GLY A 55 3.07 -12.78 -4.93
CA GLY A 55 2.19 -13.75 -4.29
C GLY A 55 2.28 -13.71 -2.76
N LEU A 56 1.17 -14.09 -2.11
CA LEU A 56 1.02 -13.94 -0.65
C LEU A 56 2.04 -14.74 0.17
N GLU A 57 2.40 -15.95 -0.28
CA GLU A 57 3.40 -16.78 0.41
C GLU A 57 4.78 -16.10 0.41
N ALA A 58 5.23 -15.66 -0.76
CA ALA A 58 6.51 -14.96 -0.90
C ALA A 58 6.51 -13.62 -0.15
N LEU A 59 5.39 -12.88 -0.16
CA LEU A 59 5.23 -11.66 0.62
C LEU A 59 5.31 -11.93 2.13
N THR A 60 4.68 -13.01 2.60
CA THR A 60 4.69 -13.38 4.03
C THR A 60 6.11 -13.70 4.47
N ASN A 61 6.79 -14.59 3.74
CA ASN A 61 8.18 -14.93 4.01
C ASN A 61 9.09 -13.68 3.96
N PHE A 62 8.88 -12.80 2.98
CA PHE A 62 9.66 -11.58 2.85
C PHE A 62 9.49 -10.64 4.05
N PHE A 63 8.25 -10.36 4.47
CA PHE A 63 7.99 -9.47 5.60
C PHE A 63 8.47 -10.07 6.93
N ASP A 64 8.37 -11.38 7.12
CA ASP A 64 8.86 -12.06 8.33
C ASP A 64 10.40 -11.98 8.46
N MET A 65 11.11 -11.88 7.34
CA MET A 65 12.57 -11.72 7.31
C MET A 65 13.05 -10.28 7.57
N LEU A 66 12.16 -9.28 7.48
CA LEU A 66 12.54 -7.89 7.70
C LEU A 66 12.71 -7.59 9.21
N PRO A 67 13.72 -6.80 9.60
CA PRO A 67 13.84 -6.31 10.97
C PRO A 67 12.60 -5.54 11.42
N SER A 68 12.42 -5.40 12.74
CA SER A 68 11.43 -4.46 13.30
C SER A 68 11.63 -3.06 12.69
N SER A 69 10.54 -2.34 12.45
CA SER A 69 10.57 -1.03 11.81
C SER A 69 9.82 0.01 12.63
N GLU A 70 10.20 1.26 12.43
CA GLU A 70 9.48 2.44 12.86
C GLU A 70 9.35 3.38 11.66
N PHE A 71 8.16 3.47 11.08
CA PHE A 71 7.88 4.37 9.98
C PHE A 71 7.31 5.70 10.49
N GLN A 72 7.81 6.80 9.94
CA GLN A 72 7.23 8.13 10.09
C GLN A 72 6.89 8.66 8.70
N VAL A 73 5.60 8.71 8.39
CA VAL A 73 5.10 9.26 7.12
C VAL A 73 4.98 10.78 7.25
N ASN A 74 5.64 11.52 6.37
CA ASN A 74 5.61 12.99 6.37
C ASN A 74 4.73 13.54 5.24
N MET A 75 4.66 12.83 4.12
CA MET A 75 3.89 13.23 2.94
C MET A 75 2.99 12.09 2.48
N LEU A 76 1.80 12.47 2.02
CA LEU A 76 0.81 11.60 1.42
C LEU A 76 0.16 12.35 0.26
N ASP A 77 0.15 11.73 -0.92
CA ASP A 77 -0.63 12.15 -2.07
C ASP A 77 -1.43 10.97 -2.61
N CYS A 78 -2.56 11.23 -3.27
CA CYS A 78 -3.34 10.21 -3.92
C CYS A 78 -4.11 10.70 -5.15
N GLN A 79 -4.28 9.82 -6.12
CA GLN A 79 -4.93 10.14 -7.39
C GLN A 79 -5.86 9.00 -7.81
N PRO A 80 -7.12 9.29 -8.21
CA PRO A 80 -7.95 8.28 -8.85
C PRO A 80 -7.34 7.91 -10.21
N VAL A 81 -7.16 6.61 -10.45
CA VAL A 81 -6.60 6.13 -11.72
C VAL A 81 -7.71 6.01 -12.75
N HIS A 82 -7.45 6.49 -13.97
CA HIS A 82 -8.40 6.44 -15.07
C HIS A 82 -8.76 4.98 -15.43
N GLU A 83 -10.05 4.72 -15.69
CA GLU A 83 -10.60 3.37 -15.90
C GLU A 83 -9.97 2.59 -17.08
N GLN A 84 -9.48 3.31 -18.10
CA GLN A 84 -8.78 2.72 -19.24
C GLN A 84 -7.48 2.01 -18.83
N ALA A 85 -6.81 2.47 -17.77
CA ALA A 85 -5.59 1.86 -17.26
C ALA A 85 -5.86 0.66 -16.33
N THR A 86 -7.11 0.45 -15.93
CA THR A 86 -7.48 -0.47 -14.84
C THR A 86 -8.57 -1.46 -15.22
N GLN A 87 -8.88 -1.59 -16.52
CA GLN A 87 -9.94 -2.47 -17.01
C GLN A 87 -11.29 -2.19 -16.31
N ALA A 88 -11.62 -0.90 -16.16
CA ALA A 88 -12.82 -0.42 -15.46
C ALA A 88 -12.90 -0.78 -13.96
N GLN A 89 -11.80 -1.20 -13.33
CA GLN A 89 -11.74 -1.36 -11.87
C GLN A 89 -11.39 -0.03 -11.19
N THR A 90 -12.18 0.39 -10.21
CA THR A 90 -11.84 1.52 -9.34
C THR A 90 -10.46 1.29 -8.73
N THR A 91 -9.52 2.19 -8.98
CA THR A 91 -8.15 2.10 -8.49
C THR A 91 -7.68 3.47 -8.03
N VAL A 92 -6.95 3.50 -6.92
CA VAL A 92 -6.35 4.71 -6.37
C VAL A 92 -4.84 4.54 -6.36
N LEU A 93 -4.10 5.47 -6.95
CA LEU A 93 -2.67 5.60 -6.74
C LEU A 93 -2.46 6.34 -5.43
N VAL A 94 -1.65 5.79 -4.54
CA VAL A 94 -1.22 6.42 -3.29
C VAL A 94 0.29 6.53 -3.29
N VAL A 95 0.82 7.69 -2.94
CA VAL A 95 2.24 7.96 -2.84
C VAL A 95 2.53 8.50 -1.44
N THR A 96 3.46 7.88 -0.75
CA THR A 96 3.94 8.30 0.56
C THR A 96 5.43 8.57 0.53
N SER A 97 5.87 9.50 1.35
CA SER A 97 7.28 9.66 1.68
C SER A 97 7.47 10.04 3.14
N GLY A 98 8.66 9.76 3.64
CA GLY A 98 9.01 10.05 5.02
C GLY A 98 10.28 9.36 5.41
N THR A 99 10.35 8.90 6.66
CA THR A 99 11.52 8.19 7.17
C THR A 99 11.17 6.84 7.77
N VAL A 100 12.12 5.93 7.73
CA VAL A 100 12.02 4.60 8.32
C VAL A 100 13.30 4.30 9.08
N LYS A 101 13.14 3.70 10.26
CA LYS A 101 14.25 3.11 11.02
C LYS A 101 13.99 1.62 11.16
N PHE A 102 14.88 0.80 10.62
CA PHE A 102 14.90 -0.63 10.88
C PHE A 102 15.82 -0.93 12.07
N ASP A 103 15.49 -1.95 12.84
CA ASP A 103 16.34 -2.38 13.95
C ASP A 103 17.75 -2.72 13.47
N GLY A 104 18.76 -2.32 14.24
CA GLY A 104 20.17 -2.41 13.87
C GLY A 104 20.67 -1.43 12.79
N ASN A 105 19.79 -0.61 12.21
CA ASN A 105 20.15 0.33 11.13
C ASN A 105 19.95 1.80 11.52
N ARG A 106 20.59 2.70 10.77
CA ARG A 106 20.33 4.14 10.84
C ARG A 106 18.95 4.46 10.26
N GLN A 107 18.44 5.65 10.55
CA GLN A 107 17.22 6.15 9.91
C GLN A 107 17.50 6.48 8.44
N HIS A 108 16.55 6.16 7.57
CA HIS A 108 16.62 6.41 6.13
C HIS A 108 15.37 7.13 5.65
N TYR A 109 15.50 7.91 4.58
CA TYR A 109 14.34 8.36 3.82
C TYR A 109 13.77 7.22 2.98
N PHE A 110 12.45 7.24 2.81
CA PHE A 110 11.78 6.34 1.89
C PHE A 110 10.75 7.10 1.06
N ASN A 111 10.52 6.57 -0.14
CA ASN A 111 9.35 6.84 -0.95
C ASN A 111 8.65 5.50 -1.17
N GLN A 112 7.33 5.49 -1.17
CA GLN A 112 6.56 4.27 -1.39
C GLN A 112 5.28 4.59 -2.15
N ASN A 113 5.01 3.78 -3.16
CA ASN A 113 3.84 3.88 -4.01
C ASN A 113 2.94 2.67 -3.73
N PHE A 114 1.64 2.86 -3.95
CA PHE A 114 0.65 1.79 -3.89
C PHE A 114 -0.40 2.04 -4.95
N LEU A 115 -0.75 1.02 -5.71
CA LEU A 115 -2.04 0.98 -6.41
C LEU A 115 -3.01 0.22 -5.53
N LEU A 116 -4.10 0.87 -5.11
CA LEU A 116 -5.12 0.31 -4.24
C LEU A 116 -6.36 -0.03 -5.05
N ARG A 117 -6.91 -1.22 -4.85
CA ARG A 117 -8.21 -1.63 -5.42
C ARG A 117 -9.16 -2.06 -4.31
N PRO A 118 -10.48 -1.81 -4.45
CA PRO A 118 -11.47 -2.41 -3.57
C PRO A 118 -11.36 -3.94 -3.60
N ALA A 119 -11.41 -4.57 -2.44
CA ALA A 119 -11.60 -6.01 -2.37
C ALA A 119 -13.09 -6.32 -2.37
N THR A 120 -13.57 -7.05 -3.37
CA THR A 120 -14.83 -7.76 -3.29
C THR A 120 -14.63 -9.01 -2.44
N ARG A 121 -14.85 -8.88 -1.12
CA ARG A 121 -14.95 -10.07 -0.27
C ARG A 121 -16.38 -10.58 -0.32
N LEU A 122 -16.59 -11.76 -0.92
CA LEU A 122 -17.87 -12.46 -0.83
C LEU A 122 -18.17 -12.77 0.65
N GLU A 123 -19.44 -12.58 1.01
CA GLU A 123 -20.08 -12.39 2.31
C GLU A 123 -19.61 -13.23 3.52
N HIS A 124 -19.65 -12.63 4.73
CA HIS A 124 -20.32 -13.18 5.95
C HIS A 124 -20.16 -12.39 7.27
N GLN A 125 -19.64 -11.16 7.30
CA GLN A 125 -19.57 -10.41 8.57
C GLN A 125 -19.81 -8.90 8.39
N GLY A 126 -21.02 -8.45 8.74
CA GLY A 126 -21.37 -7.10 9.21
C GLY A 126 -21.00 -5.88 8.33
N PRO A 127 -21.54 -4.70 8.65
CA PRO A 127 -21.16 -3.46 7.99
C PRO A 127 -19.84 -2.96 8.59
N VAL A 128 -18.73 -3.64 8.27
CA VAL A 128 -17.40 -3.04 8.40
C VAL A 128 -16.92 -2.83 6.97
N SER A 129 -16.96 -1.58 6.52
CA SER A 129 -16.56 -1.15 5.18
C SER A 129 -15.21 -1.73 4.80
N HIS A 130 -15.24 -2.87 4.12
CA HIS A 130 -14.10 -3.63 3.66
C HIS A 130 -13.50 -2.95 2.43
N MET A 131 -12.68 -1.93 2.65
CA MET A 131 -11.62 -1.61 1.70
C MET A 131 -10.37 -2.39 2.13
N ALA A 132 -10.33 -3.70 1.83
CA ALA A 132 -9.02 -4.34 1.72
C ALA A 132 -8.38 -3.74 0.47
N MET A 133 -7.54 -2.74 0.72
CA MET A 133 -6.87 -1.93 -0.29
C MET A 133 -5.63 -2.69 -0.74
N ASN A 134 -5.85 -3.35 -1.86
CA ASN A 134 -4.97 -4.32 -2.43
C ASN A 134 -3.77 -3.68 -3.11
N VAL A 135 -2.61 -3.77 -2.46
CA VAL A 135 -1.35 -3.15 -2.92
C VAL A 135 -0.82 -3.80 -4.19
N ALA A 136 -0.57 -3.01 -5.23
CA ALA A 136 0.41 -3.35 -6.26
C ALA A 136 1.52 -2.27 -6.31
N VAL A 137 2.76 -2.76 -6.20
CA VAL A 137 4.04 -2.08 -6.41
C VAL A 137 4.38 -0.98 -5.42
N SER A 138 5.11 -1.36 -4.36
CA SER A 138 5.97 -0.43 -3.62
C SER A 138 7.37 -0.49 -4.16
N ILE A 139 7.93 0.67 -4.53
CA ILE A 139 9.36 0.88 -4.81
C ILE A 139 9.94 1.64 -3.63
N MET A 140 10.70 0.97 -2.77
CA MET A 140 11.55 1.69 -1.82
C MET A 140 12.76 2.23 -2.60
N LYS A 141 13.01 3.53 -2.53
CA LYS A 141 14.29 4.13 -2.91
C LYS A 141 14.84 4.74 -1.63
N SER A 142 15.64 3.96 -0.92
CA SER A 142 16.57 4.48 0.07
C SER A 142 17.72 5.11 -0.71
N ASP A 143 18.11 6.34 -0.35
CA ASP A 143 19.33 6.96 -0.87
C ASP A 143 20.53 6.12 -0.42
N TYR A 144 20.84 5.06 -1.15
CA TYR A 144 22.11 4.34 -1.10
C TYR A 144 23.09 5.08 -2.00
N GLU A 145 23.58 6.22 -1.52
CA GLU A 145 24.92 6.66 -1.91
C GLU A 145 25.92 6.00 -0.95
N GLY A 146 26.63 4.98 -1.42
CA GLY A 146 27.83 4.45 -0.78
C GLY A 146 27.67 3.11 -0.07
N LEU A 147 27.86 2.03 -0.84
CA LEU A 147 28.60 0.82 -0.44
C LEU A 147 28.87 0.03 -1.73
N GLN A 148 29.92 0.44 -2.44
CA GLN A 148 30.74 -0.45 -3.26
C GLN A 148 31.80 -1.06 -2.36
#